data_AF-A0A7U9DIR7-F1
#
_entry.id   AF-A0A7U9DIR7-F1
#
_cell.length_a   1.000
_cell.length_b   1.000
_cell.length_c   1.000
_cell.angle_alpha   90.00
_cell.angle_beta   90.00
_cell.angle_gamma   90.00
#
_symmetry.space_group_name_H-M   'P 1'
#
loop_
_entity.id
_entity.type
_entity.pdbx_description
1 polymer ?
#
loop_
_entity_poly.entity_id
_entity_poly.type
_entity_poly.pdbx_seq_one_letter_code
_entity_poly.pdbx_strand_id
1 'polypeptide(L)'
;MSSPNILLTRIDNRLVHGQVGVTWTSTIGANLLVVVDDVVANDDIQQKLMGITAETYGFGIRFFTVEKTINVIGKAAPHQKIFLICRTPQTVRKLVEGGI
;
A
#
# COMPACT_ATOMS: atom_id res chain seq x y z
N MET A 1 14.66 8.68 13.83
CA MET A 1 13.82 7.75 13.04
C MET A 1 13.83 8.24 11.61
N SER A 2 14.07 7.37 10.62
CA SER A 2 13.96 7.76 9.21
C SER A 2 12.49 7.98 8.88
N SER A 3 12.16 9.13 8.29
CA SER A 3 10.81 9.38 7.77
C SER A 3 10.55 8.42 6.59
N PRO A 4 9.40 7.69 6.56
CA PRO A 4 9.08 6.83 5.44
C PRO A 4 8.84 7.67 4.18
N ASN A 5 9.36 7.22 3.04
CA ASN A 5 9.20 7.93 1.77
C ASN A 5 7.88 7.55 1.09
N ILE A 6 6.77 8.09 1.58
CA ILE A 6 5.43 7.92 1.03
C ILE A 6 5.23 8.94 -0.10
N LEU A 7 5.12 8.45 -1.34
CA LEU A 7 4.95 9.30 -2.53
C LEU A 7 3.49 9.65 -2.80
N LEU A 8 2.58 8.72 -2.47
CA LEU A 8 1.15 8.88 -2.69
C LEU A 8 0.37 8.04 -1.68
N THR A 9 -0.73 8.59 -1.17
CA THR A 9 -1.78 7.85 -0.49
C THR A 9 -3.07 8.01 -1.30
N ARG A 10 -3.62 6.89 -1.80
CA ARG A 10 -4.85 6.87 -2.58
C ARG A 10 -5.98 6.19 -1.81
N ILE A 11 -7.14 6.80 -1.82
CA ILE A 11 -8.38 6.17 -1.37
C ILE A 11 -9.09 5.59 -2.60
N ASP A 12 -9.27 4.28 -2.62
CA ASP A 12 -9.98 3.56 -3.69
C ASP A 12 -10.62 2.29 -3.12
N ASN A 13 -11.94 2.19 -3.21
CA ASN A 13 -12.68 1.07 -2.63
C ASN A 13 -12.41 -0.27 -3.32
N ARG A 14 -11.83 -0.25 -4.52
CA ARG A 14 -11.44 -1.44 -5.30
C ARG A 14 -9.99 -1.84 -5.08
N LEU A 15 -9.22 -1.04 -4.34
CA LEU A 15 -7.80 -1.29 -4.06
C LEU A 15 -7.01 -1.53 -5.36
N VAL A 16 -6.34 -2.67 -5.50
CA VAL A 16 -5.59 -3.02 -6.71
C VAL A 16 -6.53 -3.67 -7.71
N HIS A 17 -6.90 -2.92 -8.75
CA HIS A 17 -7.75 -3.42 -9.83
C HIS A 17 -7.29 -2.90 -11.20
N GLY A 18 -7.39 -3.76 -12.22
CA GLY A 18 -6.96 -3.43 -13.59
C GLY A 18 -5.53 -2.90 -13.65
N GLN A 19 -5.31 -1.87 -14.47
CA GLN A 19 -4.01 -1.21 -14.62
C GLN A 19 -3.85 0.05 -13.76
N VAL A 20 -4.83 0.38 -12.90
CA VAL A 20 -4.81 1.63 -12.14
C VAL A 20 -3.66 1.65 -11.14
N GLY A 21 -3.48 0.56 -10.38
CA GLY A 21 -2.36 0.43 -9.45
C GLY A 21 -1.01 0.57 -10.15
N VAL A 22 -0.86 -0.10 -11.29
CA VAL A 22 0.36 -0.08 -12.13
C VAL A 22 0.67 1.32 -12.64
N THR A 23 -0.34 1.99 -13.20
CA THR A 23 -0.20 3.32 -13.80
C THR A 23 0.31 4.31 -12.76
N TRP A 24 -0.29 4.32 -11.56
CA TRP A 24 0.15 5.20 -10.49
C TRP A 24 1.54 4.84 -9.97
N THR A 25 1.82 3.56 -9.72
CA THR A 25 3.14 3.09 -9.28
C THR A 25 4.25 3.56 -10.25
N SER A 26 4.04 3.39 -11.56
CA SER A 26 4.99 3.83 -12.58
C SER A 26 5.11 5.35 -12.66
N THR A 27 3.97 6.07 -12.68
CA THR A 27 3.93 7.54 -12.84
C THR A 27 4.68 8.27 -11.72
N ILE A 28 4.51 7.82 -10.47
CA ILE A 28 5.18 8.44 -9.32
C ILE A 28 6.57 7.85 -9.06
N GLY A 29 6.94 6.77 -9.76
CA GLY A 29 8.21 6.06 -9.54
C GLY A 29 8.27 5.32 -8.20
N ALA A 30 7.13 4.83 -7.71
CA ALA A 30 7.08 3.97 -6.54
C ALA A 30 7.65 2.58 -6.88
N ASN A 31 8.31 1.95 -5.91
CA ASN A 31 8.81 0.57 -6.03
C ASN A 31 8.16 -0.38 -5.02
N LEU A 32 7.29 0.15 -4.15
CA LEU A 32 6.54 -0.60 -3.15
C LEU A 32 5.10 -0.08 -3.06
N LEU A 33 4.14 -0.95 -3.37
CA LEU A 33 2.72 -0.75 -3.13
C LEU A 33 2.32 -1.40 -1.80
N VAL A 34 1.71 -0.65 -0.88
CA VAL A 34 1.15 -1.19 0.35
C VAL A 34 -0.36 -1.03 0.33
N VAL A 35 -1.04 -2.16 0.29
CA VAL A 35 -2.49 -2.25 0.44
C VAL A 35 -2.81 -2.29 1.93
N VAL A 36 -3.44 -1.22 2.42
CA VAL A 36 -3.83 -1.09 3.83
C VAL A 36 -5.32 -1.40 3.95
N ASP A 37 -5.63 -2.65 4.25
CA ASP A 37 -7.00 -3.15 4.35
C ASP A 37 -7.02 -4.42 5.21
N ASP A 38 -7.74 -4.37 6.34
CA ASP A 38 -7.75 -5.48 7.31
C ASP A 38 -8.37 -6.76 6.72
N VAL A 39 -9.29 -6.62 5.76
CA VAL A 39 -9.92 -7.77 5.09
C VAL A 39 -8.91 -8.42 4.15
N VAL A 40 -8.32 -7.66 3.22
CA VAL A 40 -7.33 -8.20 2.27
C VAL A 40 -6.09 -8.75 2.99
N ALA A 41 -5.64 -8.10 4.06
CA ALA A 41 -4.50 -8.57 4.84
C ALA A 41 -4.69 -9.97 5.46
N ASN A 42 -5.93 -10.46 5.54
CA ASN A 42 -6.28 -11.79 6.04
C ASN A 42 -6.92 -12.70 4.97
N ASP A 43 -6.93 -12.30 3.70
CA ASP A 43 -7.50 -13.07 2.59
C ASP A 43 -6.43 -13.44 1.55
N ASP A 44 -5.88 -14.65 1.68
CA ASP A 44 -4.82 -15.17 0.80
C ASP A 44 -5.19 -15.18 -0.69
N ILE A 45 -6.48 -15.36 -1.01
CA ILE A 45 -6.94 -15.39 -2.40
C ILE A 45 -6.87 -13.99 -2.99
N GLN A 46 -7.38 -12.98 -2.28
CA GLN A 46 -7.30 -11.59 -2.71
C GLN A 46 -5.85 -11.12 -2.82
N GLN A 47 -4.99 -11.50 -1.86
CA GLN A 47 -3.56 -11.18 -1.91
C GLN A 47 -2.88 -11.75 -3.15
N LYS A 48 -3.13 -13.03 -3.47
CA LYS A 48 -2.57 -13.67 -4.67
C LYS A 48 -3.03 -12.97 -5.94
N LEU A 49 -4.32 -12.68 -6.07
CA LEU A 49 -4.88 -12.03 -7.26
C LEU A 49 -4.29 -10.63 -7.47
N MET A 50 -4.17 -9.83 -6.41
CA MET A 50 -3.53 -8.52 -6.48
C MET A 50 -2.01 -8.64 -6.70
N GLY A 51 -1.39 -9.67 -6.12
CA GLY A 51 0.04 -9.98 -6.23
C GLY A 51 0.52 -10.21 -7.66
N ILE A 52 -0.29 -10.89 -8.49
CA ILE A 52 0.02 -11.12 -9.91
C ILE A 52 0.31 -9.79 -10.64
N THR A 53 -0.40 -8.72 -10.28
CA THR A 53 -0.17 -7.39 -10.88
C THR A 53 1.23 -6.88 -10.53
N ALA A 54 1.64 -7.00 -9.27
CA ALA A 54 2.96 -6.55 -8.83
C ALA A 54 4.09 -7.36 -9.46
N GLU A 55 3.91 -8.68 -9.57
CA GLU A 55 4.86 -9.59 -10.24
C GLU A 55 5.02 -9.26 -11.72
N THR A 56 3.91 -9.06 -12.43
CA THR A 56 3.91 -8.76 -13.87
C THR A 56 4.66 -7.48 -14.20
N TYR A 57 4.60 -6.47 -13.31
CA TYR A 57 5.17 -5.15 -13.55
C TYR A 57 6.44 -4.84 -12.72
N GLY A 58 6.94 -5.80 -11.96
CA GLY A 58 8.25 -5.73 -11.32
C GLY A 58 8.35 -4.76 -10.13
N PHE A 59 7.27 -4.57 -9.35
CA PHE A 59 7.30 -3.79 -8.11
C PHE A 59 6.92 -4.64 -6.89
N GLY A 60 7.36 -4.22 -5.70
CA GLY A 60 6.99 -4.91 -4.47
C GLY A 60 5.55 -4.60 -4.06
N ILE A 61 4.83 -5.60 -3.54
CA ILE A 61 3.51 -5.41 -2.94
C ILE A 61 3.45 -5.99 -1.52
N ARG A 62 2.75 -5.31 -0.61
CA ARG A 62 2.48 -5.78 0.75
C ARG A 62 1.02 -5.54 1.11
N PHE A 63 0.45 -6.46 1.88
CA PHE A 63 -0.92 -6.37 2.40
C PHE A 63 -0.83 -6.29 3.91
N PHE A 64 -1.20 -5.14 4.47
CA PHE A 64 -1.12 -4.88 5.89
C PHE A 64 -2.48 -4.47 6.46
N THR A 65 -2.69 -4.84 7.72
CA THR A 65 -3.74 -4.24 8.53
C THR A 65 -3.38 -2.78 8.82
N VAL A 66 -4.35 -2.00 9.25
CA VAL A 66 -4.14 -0.61 9.70
C VAL A 66 -3.13 -0.58 10.85
N GLU A 67 -3.32 -1.44 11.85
CA GLU A 67 -2.44 -1.54 13.02
C GLU A 67 -1.01 -1.92 12.62
N LYS A 68 -0.85 -2.92 11.75
CA LYS A 68 0.47 -3.33 11.28
C LYS A 68 1.16 -2.17 10.56
N THR A 69 0.44 -1.47 9.69
CA THR A 69 0.97 -0.30 8.96
C THR A 69 1.51 0.75 9.93
N ILE A 70 0.72 1.12 10.93
CA ILE A 70 1.12 2.09 11.98
C ILE A 70 2.44 1.66 12.64
N ASN A 71 2.56 0.39 12.99
CA ASN A 71 3.70 -0.14 13.75
C ASN A 71 4.98 -0.34 12.92
N VAL A 72 4.88 -0.54 11.60
CA VAL A 72 6.03 -0.96 10.79
C VAL A 72 6.46 0.04 9.72
N ILE A 73 5.59 0.94 9.27
CA ILE A 73 5.91 1.78 8.11
C ILE A 73 7.09 2.73 8.38
N GLY A 74 7.24 3.22 9.61
CA GLY A 74 8.40 4.02 10.03
C GLY A 74 9.74 3.27 10.02
N LYS A 75 9.73 1.95 9.82
CA LYS A 75 10.93 1.11 9.66
C LYS A 75 11.29 0.86 8.19
N ALA A 76 10.58 1.50 7.26
CA ALA A 76 10.86 1.39 5.83
C ALA A 76 12.30 1.81 5.51
N ALA A 77 12.96 1.04 4.65
CA ALA A 77 14.32 1.34 4.22
C ALA A 77 14.33 2.59 3.31
N PRO A 78 15.41 3.40 3.30
CA PRO A 78 15.45 4.64 2.54
C PRO A 78 15.21 4.50 1.02
N HIS A 79 15.50 3.33 0.44
CA HIS A 79 15.28 3.05 -0.97
C HIS A 79 13.81 2.72 -1.31
N GLN A 80 12.95 2.47 -0.31
CA GLN A 80 11.54 2.14 -0.51
C GLN A 80 10.76 3.42 -0.79
N LYS A 81 10.19 3.51 -1.99
CA LYS A 81 9.33 4.58 -2.46
C LYS A 81 7.90 4.06 -2.44
N ILE A 82 7.13 4.48 -1.44
CA ILE A 82 5.90 3.83 -1.01
C ILE A 82 4.68 4.48 -1.67
N PHE A 83 3.82 3.66 -2.25
CA PHE A 83 2.46 4.01 -2.64
C PHE A 83 1.49 3.31 -1.67
N LEU A 84 0.72 4.08 -0.90
CA LEU A 84 -0.34 3.55 -0.04
C LEU A 84 -1.68 3.54 -0.79
N ILE A 85 -2.40 2.42 -0.69
CA ILE A 85 -3.79 2.34 -1.15
C ILE A 85 -4.69 1.86 -0.01
N CYS A 86 -5.73 2.64 0.26
CA CYS A 86 -6.68 2.44 1.35
C CYS A 86 -8.10 2.36 0.78
N ARG A 87 -8.95 1.51 1.36
CA ARG A 87 -10.32 1.32 0.85
C ARG A 87 -11.21 2.53 1.05
N THR A 88 -11.09 3.20 2.19
CA THR A 88 -12.02 4.25 2.62
C THR A 88 -11.27 5.44 3.25
N PRO A 89 -11.89 6.63 3.29
CA PRO A 89 -11.36 7.76 4.05
C PRO A 89 -11.18 7.45 5.54
N GLN A 90 -12.03 6.61 6.12
CA GLN A 90 -11.93 6.20 7.52
C GLN A 90 -10.65 5.41 7.80
N THR A 91 -10.22 4.56 6.87
CA THR A 91 -8.93 3.86 6.97
C THR A 91 -7.78 4.86 7.00
N VAL A 92 -7.77 5.85 6.10
CA VAL A 92 -6.72 6.89 6.06
C VAL A 92 -6.73 7.73 7.32
N ARG A 93 -7.92 8.11 7.82
CA ARG A 93 -8.06 8.85 9.07
C ARG A 93 -7.38 8.12 10.24
N LYS A 94 -7.61 6.80 10.38
CA LYS A 94 -6.97 6.00 11.42
C LYS A 94 -5.44 5.97 11.29
N LEU A 95 -4.91 5.94 10.06
CA LEU A 95 -3.47 6.02 9.83
C LEU A 95 -2.89 7.35 10.29
N VAL A 96 -3.55 8.47 9.94
CA VAL A 96 -3.14 9.82 10.36
C VAL A 96 -3.22 9.96 11.89
N GLU A 97 -4.31 9.51 12.51
CA GLU A 97 -4.45 9.48 13.98
C GLU A 97 -3.39 8.58 14.65
N GLY A 98 -2.92 7.55 13.94
CA GLY A 98 -1.83 6.66 14.35
C GLY A 98 -0.42 7.22 14.09
N GLY A 99 -0.29 8.44 13.57
CA GLY A 99 1.00 9.09 13.35
C GLY A 99 1.72 8.72 12.05
N ILE A 100 0.97 8.25 11.05
CA ILE A 100 1.48 7.97 9.70
C ILE A 100 1.34 9.16 8.77
#